data_AF-Q0Q7E5-F1
#
_entry.id   AF-Q0Q7E5-F1
#
_cell.length_a   1.000
_cell.length_b   1.000
_cell.length_c   1.000
_cell.angle_alpha   90.00
_cell.angle_beta   90.00
_cell.angle_gamma   90.00
#
_symmetry.space_group_name_H-M   'P 1'
#
loop_
_entity.id
_entity.type
_entity.pdbx_description
1 polymer ?
#
loop_
_entity_poly.entity_id
_entity_poly.type
_entity_poly.pdbx_seq_one_letter_code
_entity_poly.pdbx_strand_id
1 'polypeptide(L)' 'LIADAIVLTWIGGQPVEHPFIQIGQAASALYFLLFIALIPSAGWAENKLLNL' A
#
# COMPACT_ATOMS: atom_id res chain seq x y z
N LEU A 1 1.54 -4.87 -2.12
CA LEU A 1 1.56 -4.13 -3.41
C LEU A 1 0.51 -4.64 -4.39
N ILE A 2 0.59 -5.86 -4.93
CA ILE A 2 -0.36 -6.34 -5.97
C ILE A 2 -1.81 -6.30 -5.49
N ALA A 3 -2.09 -6.84 -4.29
CA ALA A 3 -3.44 -6.80 -3.72
C ALA A 3 -3.97 -5.38 -3.54
N ASP A 4 -3.11 -4.45 -3.09
CA ASP A 4 -3.45 -3.04 -2.90
C ASP A 4 -3.74 -2.32 -4.22
N ALA A 5 -2.96 -2.62 -5.28
CA ALA A 5 -3.22 -2.13 -6.63
C ALA A 5 -4.57 -2.63 -7.21
N ILE A 6 -4.93 -3.89 -6.91
CA ILE A 6 -6.24 -4.44 -7.27
C ILE A 6 -7.36 -3.71 -6.51
N VAL A 7 -7.19 -3.46 -5.21
CA VAL A 7 -8.15 -2.72 -4.39
C VAL A 7 -8.32 -1.28 -4.89
N LEU A 8 -7.24 -0.58 -5.24
CA LEU A 8 -7.29 0.76 -5.81
C LEU A 8 -7.97 0.80 -7.18
N THR A 9 -7.77 -0.22 -8.01
CA THR A 9 -8.48 -0.33 -9.29
C THR A 9 -9.97 -0.55 -9.06
N TRP A 10 -10.32 -1.43 -8.14
CA TRP A 10 -11.71 -1.70 -7.78
C TRP A 10 -12.40 -0.47 -7.19
N ILE A 11 -11.75 0.28 -6.28
CA ILE A 11 -12.32 1.46 -5.64
C ILE A 11 -12.53 2.62 -6.61
N GLY A 12 -11.68 2.73 -7.66
CA GLY A 12 -11.85 3.71 -8.72
C GLY A 12 -13.14 3.53 -9.54
N GLY A 13 -13.76 2.35 -9.49
CA GLY A 13 -15.05 2.04 -10.11
C GLY A 13 -16.27 2.12 -9.18
N GLN A 14 -16.07 2.40 -7.88
CA GLN A 14 -17.16 2.51 -6.91
C GLN A 14 -17.69 3.96 -6.82
N PRO A 15 -18.95 4.15 -6.40
CA PRO A 15 -19.48 5.49 -6.13
C PRO A 15 -18.74 6.16 -4.95
N VAL A 16 -18.72 7.49 -4.94
CA VAL A 16 -18.05 8.30 -3.90
C VAL A 16 -18.96 8.41 -2.67
N GLU A 17 -19.18 7.28 -2.01
CA GLU A 17 -20.04 7.14 -0.83
C GLU A 17 -19.33 6.37 0.28
N HIS A 18 -19.88 6.42 1.49
CA HIS A 18 -19.44 5.53 2.56
C HIS A 18 -19.86 4.09 2.22
N PRO A 19 -18.99 3.07 2.34
CA PRO A 19 -17.65 3.09 2.97
C PRO A 19 -16.47 3.30 1.99
N PHE A 20 -16.72 3.44 0.70
CA PHE A 20 -15.69 3.43 -0.34
C PHE A 20 -14.68 4.56 -0.24
N ILE A 21 -15.09 5.74 0.24
CA ILE A 21 -14.18 6.86 0.48
C ILE A 21 -13.07 6.46 1.47
N GLN A 22 -13.42 5.81 2.57
CA GLN A 22 -12.47 5.43 3.62
C GLN A 22 -11.54 4.31 3.14
N ILE A 23 -12.06 3.36 2.38
CA ILE A 23 -11.27 2.30 1.74
C ILE A 23 -10.26 2.91 0.77
N GLY A 24 -10.70 3.84 -0.08
CA GLY A 24 -9.82 4.53 -1.04
C GLY A 24 -8.71 5.34 -0.36
N GLN A 25 -9.03 6.02 0.73
CA GLN A 25 -8.04 6.74 1.54
C GLN A 25 -7.01 5.80 2.18
N ALA A 26 -7.48 4.71 2.81
CA ALA A 26 -6.60 3.73 3.45
C ALA A 26 -5.69 3.01 2.43
N ALA A 27 -6.25 2.56 1.30
CA ALA A 27 -5.50 1.91 0.23
C ALA A 27 -4.48 2.88 -0.39
N SER A 28 -4.85 4.14 -0.63
CA SER A 28 -3.90 5.13 -1.18
C SER A 28 -2.76 5.43 -0.22
N ALA A 29 -3.05 5.58 1.08
CA ALA A 29 -2.01 5.76 2.10
C ALA A 29 -1.07 4.55 2.16
N LEU A 30 -1.62 3.33 2.13
CA LEU A 30 -0.85 2.10 2.11
C LEU A 30 0.03 1.99 0.86
N TYR A 31 -0.49 2.34 -0.33
CA TYR A 31 0.26 2.31 -1.58
C TYR A 31 1.53 3.15 -1.51
N PHE A 32 1.42 4.41 -1.07
CA PHE A 32 2.59 5.28 -0.94
C PHE A 32 3.52 4.85 0.21
N LEU A 33 2.97 4.39 1.35
CA LEU A 33 3.77 3.86 2.45
C LEU A 33 4.61 2.65 2.04
N LEU A 34 4.08 1.78 1.17
CA LEU A 34 4.81 0.63 0.66
C LEU A 34 6.12 1.05 -0.02
N PHE A 35 6.08 2.04 -0.90
CA PHE A 35 7.28 2.48 -1.63
C PHE A 35 8.20 3.39 -0.82
N ILE A 36 7.65 4.31 -0.03
CA ILE A 36 8.46 5.31 0.68
C ILE A 36 9.10 4.73 1.95
N ALA A 37 8.38 3.88 2.69
CA ALA A 37 8.81 3.42 4.00
C ALA A 37 9.00 1.91 4.10
N LEU A 38 7.97 1.12 3.74
CA LEU A 38 7.95 -0.30 4.07
C LEU A 38 8.96 -1.12 3.25
N ILE A 39 9.00 -0.95 1.92
CA ILE A 39 9.96 -1.66 1.05
C ILE A 39 11.41 -1.29 1.40
N PRO A 40 11.79 0.00 1.56
CA PRO A 40 13.14 0.36 2.02
C PRO A 40 13.48 -0.20 3.40
N SER A 41 12.53 -0.17 4.34
CA SER A 41 12.75 -0.71 5.69
C SER A 41 12.94 -2.23 5.69
N ALA A 42 12.20 -2.96 4.85
CA ALA A 42 12.34 -4.39 4.67
C ALA A 42 13.71 -4.74 4.09
N GLY A 43 14.15 -4.04 3.02
CA GLY A 43 15.47 -4.25 2.45
C GLY A 43 16.61 -3.95 3.42
N TRP A 44 16.48 -2.90 4.24
CA TRP A 44 17.44 -2.63 5.32
C TRP A 44 17.48 -3.76 6.36
N ALA A 45 16.31 -4.27 6.78
CA ALA A 45 16.22 -5.36 7.73
C ALA A 45 16.81 -6.66 7.16
N GLU A 46 16.50 -6.99 5.90
CA GLU A 46 17.05 -8.16 5.20
C GLU A 46 18.57 -8.09 5.10
N ASN A 47 19.15 -6.94 4.74
CA ASN A 47 20.60 -6.77 4.70
C ASN A 47 21.25 -7.02 6.08
N LYS A 48 20.65 -6.48 7.16
CA LYS A 48 21.13 -6.71 8.52
C LYS A 48 21.03 -8.18 8.94
N LEU A 49 19.95 -8.87 8.58
CA LEU A 49 19.77 -10.29 8.88
C LEU A 49 20.76 -11.18 8.11
N LEU A 50 21.10 -10.81 6.88
CA LEU A 50 22.01 -11.54 6.01
C LEU A 50 23.50 -11.16 6.19
N ASN A 51 23.80 -10.21 7.08
CA ASN A 51 25.14 -9.62 7.25
C ASN A 51 25.72 -9.03 5.95
N LEU A 52 24.86 -8.38 5.15
CA LEU A 52 25.22 -7.60 3.96
C LEU A 52 25.40 -6.11 4.29
#